data_AF-A0ABD0NUG8-F1
#
_entry.id   AF-A0ABD0NUG8-F1
#
_cell.length_a   1.000
_cell.length_b   1.000
_cell.length_c   1.000
_cell.angle_alpha   90.00
_cell.angle_beta   90.00
_cell.angle_gamma   90.00
#
_symmetry.space_group_name_H-M   'P 1'
#
loop_
_entity.id
_entity.type
_entity.pdbx_description
1 polymer ?
#
loop_
_entity_poly.entity_id
_entity_poly.type
_entity_poly.pdbx_seq_one_letter_code
_entity_poly.pdbx_strand_id
1 'polypeptide(L)' 'NFKAGANGRILKKHCECEQQCLDRLMRDVLKPYVPAYHGDVEKDGERYNQMEDLLADFDLPCVMDCKMGV' A
#
# COMPACT_ATOMS: atom_id res chain seq x y z
N ASN A 1 3.82 -7.58 -8.66
CA ASN A 1 2.63 -7.35 -7.81
C ASN A 1 2.16 -5.91 -7.75
N PHE A 2 3.03 -4.93 -8.01
CA PHE A 2 2.60 -3.53 -8.03
C PHE A 2 2.28 -3.06 -9.44
N LYS A 3 1.27 -2.21 -9.57
CA LYS A 3 0.96 -1.41 -10.75
C LYS A 3 0.89 0.06 -10.32
N ALA A 4 1.24 0.98 -11.22
CA ALA A 4 1.06 2.40 -10.96
C ALA A 4 -0.43 2.72 -10.76
N GLY A 5 -0.73 3.50 -9.72
CA GLY A 5 -2.02 4.16 -9.53
C GLY A 5 -1.99 5.59 -10.10
N ALA A 6 -2.95 6.40 -9.69
CA ALA A 6 -3.00 7.83 -10.01
C ALA A 6 -2.84 8.66 -8.73
N ASN A 7 -2.33 9.89 -8.87
CA ASN A 7 -2.22 10.88 -7.80
C ASN A 7 -1.42 10.39 -6.57
N GLY A 8 -0.18 9.96 -6.77
CA GLY A 8 0.69 9.51 -5.66
C GLY A 8 0.23 8.20 -5.02
N ARG A 9 -0.39 7.31 -5.80
CA ARG A 9 -0.89 6.02 -5.33
C ARG A 9 -0.30 4.87 -6.13
N ILE A 10 -0.26 3.72 -5.50
CA ILE A 10 0.16 2.45 -6.08
C ILE A 10 -0.94 1.39 -5.88
N LEU A 11 -0.99 0.43 -6.80
CA LEU A 11 -1.90 -0.71 -6.74
C LEU A 11 -1.10 -1.95 -6.39
N LYS A 12 -1.36 -2.58 -5.26
CA LYS A 12 -0.76 -3.86 -4.88
C LYS A 12 -1.77 -4.97 -5.14
N LYS A 13 -1.37 -6.05 -5.81
CA LYS A 13 -2.25 -7.20 -6.07
C LYS A 13 -2.93 -7.65 -4.77
N HIS A 14 -4.25 -7.81 -4.82
CA HIS A 14 -5.05 -8.06 -3.63
C HIS A 14 -4.64 -9.36 -2.93
N CYS A 15 -4.62 -9.29 -1.60
CA CYS A 15 -4.47 -10.41 -0.70
C CYS A 15 -5.41 -10.16 0.48
N GLU A 16 -6.27 -11.14 0.79
CA GLU A 16 -7.31 -10.98 1.81
C GLU A 16 -6.73 -10.64 3.20
N CYS A 17 -5.68 -11.35 3.62
CA CYS A 17 -5.03 -11.10 4.92
C CYS A 17 -4.46 -9.67 4.99
N GLU A 18 -3.80 -9.21 3.93
CA GLU A 18 -3.25 -7.86 3.88
C GLU A 18 -4.34 -6.80 3.90
N GLN A 19 -5.41 -7.01 3.13
CA GLN A 19 -6.55 -6.09 3.06
C GLN A 19 -7.19 -5.90 4.44
N GLN A 20 -7.44 -7.00 5.17
CA GLN A 20 -7.99 -6.95 6.52
C GLN A 20 -7.05 -6.24 7.52
N CYS A 21 -5.74 -6.46 7.40
CA CYS A 21 -4.74 -5.76 8.21
C CYS A 21 -4.74 -4.26 7.94
N LEU A 22 -4.74 -3.85 6.67
CA LEU A 22 -4.77 -2.44 6.27
C LEU A 22 -6.04 -1.74 6.76
N ASP A 23 -7.21 -2.38 6.65
CA ASP A 23 -8.47 -1.85 7.19
C ASP A 23 -8.40 -1.55 8.69
N ARG A 24 -7.78 -2.45 9.46
CA ARG A 24 -7.59 -2.26 10.91
C ARG A 24 -6.58 -1.15 11.19
N LEU A 25 -5.46 -1.14 10.48
CA LEU A 25 -4.41 -0.14 10.65
C LEU A 25 -4.90 1.28 10.36
N MET A 26 -5.83 1.48 9.43
CA MET A 26 -6.42 2.80 9.14
C MET A 26 -7.25 3.39 10.28
N ARG A 27 -7.50 2.59 11.34
CA ARG A 27 -8.23 2.97 12.56
C ARG A 27 -7.40 2.81 13.83
N ASP A 28 -6.11 2.49 13.69
CA ASP A 28 -5.20 2.20 14.80
C ASP A 28 -4.22 3.35 15.05
N VAL A 29 -3.56 3.35 16.21
CA VAL A 29 -2.47 4.30 16.53
C VAL A 29 -1.28 4.19 15.56
N LEU A 30 -1.11 3.05 14.90
CA LEU A 30 -0.06 2.82 13.91
C LEU A 30 -0.32 3.49 12.55
N LYS A 31 -1.51 4.06 12.32
CA LYS A 31 -1.90 4.68 11.03
C LYS A 31 -0.84 5.63 10.43
N PRO A 32 -0.15 6.51 11.18
CA PRO A 32 0.82 7.43 10.61
C PRO A 32 2.13 6.76 10.14
N TYR A 33 2.34 5.48 10.46
CA TYR A 33 3.59 4.75 10.21
C TYR A 33 3.45 3.68 9.12
N VAL A 34 2.30 3.61 8.46
CA VAL A 34 2.01 2.67 7.37
C VAL A 34 1.46 3.43 6.17
N PRO A 35 1.60 2.92 4.92
CA PRO A 35 1.00 3.57 3.75
C PRO A 35 -0.51 3.74 3.94
N ALA A 36 -1.03 4.91 3.57
CA ALA A 36 -2.48 5.11 3.59
C ALA A 36 -3.18 4.10 2.67
N TYR A 37 -4.22 3.44 3.17
CA TYR A 37 -5.04 2.50 2.42
C TYR A 37 -6.34 3.16 1.95
N HIS A 38 -6.68 2.99 0.68
CA HIS A 38 -7.80 3.66 0.02
C HIS A 38 -8.92 2.71 -0.43
N GLY A 39 -8.86 1.44 -0.02
CA GLY A 39 -9.80 0.41 -0.44
C GLY A 39 -9.28 -0.42 -1.61
N ASP A 40 -10.11 -1.36 -2.04
CA ASP A 40 -9.84 -2.20 -3.19
C ASP A 40 -10.35 -1.58 -4.49
N VAL A 41 -9.65 -1.85 -5.59
CA VAL A 41 -10.06 -1.51 -6.94
C VAL A 41 -9.95 -2.73 -7.85
N GLU A 42 -10.83 -2.83 -8.85
CA GLU A 42 -10.74 -3.84 -9.90
C GLU A 42 -10.12 -3.21 -11.16
N LYS A 43 -9.14 -3.88 -11.75
CA LYS A 43 -8.47 -3.46 -12.97
C LYS A 43 -8.07 -4.67 -13.79
N ASP A 44 -8.51 -4.71 -15.05
CA ASP A 44 -8.24 -5.80 -15.99
C ASP A 44 -8.72 -7.19 -15.46
N GLY A 45 -9.82 -7.22 -14.70
CA GLY A 45 -10.36 -8.45 -14.09
C GLY A 45 -9.59 -8.95 -12.86
N GLU A 46 -8.63 -8.18 -12.35
CA GLU A 46 -7.90 -8.47 -11.12
C GLU A 46 -8.20 -7.42 -10.04
N ARG A 47 -8.25 -7.84 -8.77
CA ARG A 47 -8.44 -6.97 -7.61
C ARG A 47 -7.10 -6.49 -7.06
N TYR A 48 -7.05 -5.24 -6.61
CA TYR A 48 -5.87 -4.59 -6.07
C TYR A 48 -6.20 -3.77 -4.83
N ASN A 49 -5.34 -3.85 -3.81
CA ASN A 49 -5.31 -2.88 -2.72
C ASN A 49 -4.75 -1.56 -3.27
N GLN A 50 -5.52 -0.47 -3.23
CA GLN A 50 -5.03 0.87 -3.57
C GLN A 50 -4.39 1.51 -2.33
N MET A 51 -3.12 1.89 -2.43
CA MET A 51 -2.33 2.43 -1.33
C MET A 51 -1.60 3.70 -1.75
N GLU A 52 -1.15 4.48 -0.78
CA GLU A 52 -0.19 5.57 -0.96
C GLU A 52 1.12 5.05 -1.56
N ASP A 53 1.69 5.82 -2.49
CA ASP A 53 3.06 5.63 -2.96
C ASP A 53 4.01 6.39 -2.03
N LEU A 54 4.71 5.65 -1.16
CA LEU A 54 5.65 6.21 -0.19
C LEU A 54 6.82 6.97 -0.82
N LEU A 55 7.04 6.83 -2.13
CA LEU A 55 8.13 7.46 -2.85
C LEU A 55 7.69 8.72 -3.61
N ALA A 56 6.40 9.07 -3.61
CA ALA A 56 5.83 10.11 -4.47
C ALA A 56 6.49 11.49 -4.31
N ASP A 57 6.97 11.81 -3.10
CA ASP A 57 7.54 13.11 -2.76
C ASP A 57 9.08 13.12 -2.76
N PHE A 58 9.73 12.05 -3.21
CA PHE A 58 11.19 11.93 -3.22
C PHE A 58 11.77 12.03 -4.64
N ASP A 59 12.82 12.83 -4.80
CA ASP A 59 13.63 12.84 -6.03
C ASP A 59 14.72 11.76 -5.96
N LEU A 60 14.65 10.79 -6.88
CA LEU A 60 15.62 9.67 -7.01
C LEU A 60 15.89 8.93 -5.68
N PRO A 61 14.87 8.34 -5.03
CA PRO A 61 15.02 7.72 -3.72
C PRO A 61 15.88 6.44 -3.77
N CYS A 62 16.72 6.26 -2.76
CA CYS A 62 17.32 4.98 -2.42
C CYS A 62 16.46 4.27 -1.38
N VAL A 63 16.12 3.00 -1.60
CA VAL A 63 15.20 2.24 -0.74
C VAL A 63 15.92 1.05 -0.10
N MET A 64 15.65 0.84 1.18
CA MET A 64 16.07 -0.34 1.94
C MET A 64 14.83 -1.03 2.51
N ASP A 65 14.74 -2.35 2.34
CA ASP A 65 13.67 -3.19 2.90
C ASP A 65 14.27 -4.09 3.97
N CYS A 66 13.82 -3.93 5.21
CA CYS A 66 14.23 -4.74 6.36
C CYS A 66 13.04 -5.54 6.87
N LYS A 67 13.10 -6.87 6.72
CA LYS A 67 12.09 -7.77 7.30
C LYS A 67 12.28 -7.87 8.81
N MET A 68 11.19 -7.62 9.55
CA MET A 68 11.19 -7.60 11.02
C MET A 68 10.66 -8.92 11.59
N GLY A 69 11.25 -9.39 12.69
CA GLY A 69 10.89 -10.63 13.38
C GLY A 69 12.14 -11.44 13.79
N VAL A 70 11.96 -12.44 14.65
CA VAL A 70 12.98 -13.45 15.00
C VAL A 70 12.83 -14.70 14.13
#